data_AF-A0A7C5M8Y2-F1
#
_entry.id   AF-A0A7C5M8Y2-F1
#
_cell.length_a   1.000
_cell.length_b   1.000
_cell.length_c   1.000
_cell.angle_alpha   90.00
_cell.angle_beta   90.00
_cell.angle_gamma   90.00
#
_symmetry.space_group_name_H-M   'P 1'
#
loop_
_entity.id
_entity.type
_entity.pdbx_description
1 polymer ?
#
loop_
_entity_poly.entity_id
_entity_poly.type
_entity_poly.pdbx_seq_one_letter_code
_entity_poly.pdbx_strand_id
1 'polypeptide(L)'
;MRARTLLLLLVAAHRLWCQTPLSLPEASARNSKDSSPVHAGERVLVRGTVAAGPIPVVDYAHLSIQDEAGHGLVIEASLEQLERFRPGDVIEATGTAAHRAGLPVLRPESIERKSTVAAPAPQPARIADLNSPRLLGRWVVTEGEVQAAGANRGGETLRIASGGSEITVFYPFLAKRDAGFSGFRAGDRVRVKGIASQYSPLPPYNRSYQLMIGSAGWVTLLEKRAWLPAWPGAVAISAVALVLVVWFFRERRLAKQPRRTRRLYRLGEMLLACRDPSEALKLLMESLPELLGVTSVRLYLYDSAASALRLLGGPAGVTMAPLSPPASEFQARTAALCFTNRTPIVIPDARRNAGGNGAETGPRALLVVPMLVQREPLGVLELAHET
;
A
#
# COMPACT_ATOMS: atom_id res chain seq x y z
N MET A 1 -65.45 50.41 42.81
CA MET A 1 -64.38 49.63 42.15
C MET A 1 -63.40 49.06 43.17
N ARG A 2 -63.74 48.01 43.96
CA ARG A 2 -62.84 47.61 45.08
C ARG A 2 -62.68 46.12 45.42
N ALA A 3 -63.37 45.18 44.77
CA ALA A 3 -63.15 43.75 45.05
C ALA A 3 -62.81 42.94 43.78
N ARG A 4 -63.57 43.14 42.69
CA ARG A 4 -63.34 42.44 41.42
C ARG A 4 -61.98 42.74 40.78
N THR A 5 -61.51 43.99 40.84
CA THR A 5 -60.22 44.40 40.29
C THR A 5 -59.04 43.80 41.08
N LEU A 6 -59.21 43.65 42.40
CA LEU A 6 -58.19 43.07 43.29
C LEU A 6 -58.11 41.54 43.12
N LEU A 7 -59.25 40.88 42.91
CA LEU A 7 -59.31 39.45 42.59
C LEU A 7 -58.71 39.14 41.21
N LEU A 8 -58.98 39.98 40.20
CA LEU A 8 -58.39 39.87 38.86
C LEU A 8 -56.86 40.10 38.88
N LEU A 9 -56.38 41.04 39.69
CA LEU A 9 -54.94 41.26 39.90
C LEU A 9 -54.28 40.11 40.66
N LEU A 10 -54.94 39.52 41.66
CA LEU A 10 -54.44 38.35 42.38
C LEU A 10 -54.40 37.08 41.51
N VAL A 11 -55.40 36.85 40.66
CA VAL A 11 -55.43 35.72 39.72
C VAL A 11 -54.42 35.91 38.59
N ALA A 12 -54.23 37.15 38.10
CA ALA A 12 -53.20 37.47 37.12
C ALA A 12 -51.78 37.36 37.71
N ALA A 13 -51.57 37.75 38.97
CA ALA A 13 -50.31 37.58 39.69
C ALA A 13 -50.00 36.11 40.01
N HIS A 14 -51.02 35.28 40.29
CA HIS A 14 -50.83 33.83 40.50
C HIS A 14 -50.39 33.10 39.23
N ARG A 15 -50.83 33.53 38.05
CA ARG A 15 -50.35 32.95 36.78
C ARG A 15 -48.90 33.31 36.46
N LEU A 16 -48.37 34.39 37.02
CA LEU A 16 -46.98 34.83 36.82
C LEU A 16 -45.98 34.14 37.77
N TRP A 17 -46.45 33.39 38.77
CA TRP A 17 -45.60 32.77 39.79
C TRP A 17 -45.72 31.26 39.93
N CYS A 18 -46.61 30.61 39.17
CA CYS A 18 -46.65 29.16 39.16
C CYS A 18 -45.50 28.64 38.28
N GLN A 19 -44.42 28.18 38.92
CA GLN A 19 -43.40 27.39 38.23
C GLN A 19 -44.06 26.09 37.77
N THR A 20 -44.07 25.80 36.47
CA THR A 20 -44.65 24.54 35.98
C THR A 20 -43.65 23.41 36.26
N PRO A 21 -43.93 22.48 37.20
CA PRO A 21 -43.07 21.33 37.38
C PRO A 21 -43.21 20.41 36.16
N LEU A 22 -42.09 20.11 35.51
CA LEU A 22 -42.03 19.18 34.40
C LEU A 22 -41.13 18.01 34.76
N SER A 23 -41.54 16.82 34.34
CA SER A 23 -40.63 15.67 34.27
C SER A 23 -39.56 15.91 33.20
N LEU A 24 -38.42 15.23 33.30
CA LEU A 24 -37.38 15.32 32.27
C LEU A 24 -37.84 14.94 30.85
N PRO A 25 -38.69 13.91 30.63
CA PRO A 25 -39.24 13.64 29.30
C PRO A 25 -40.18 14.74 28.79
N GLU A 26 -40.96 15.39 29.65
CA GLU A 26 -41.78 16.54 29.25
C GLU A 26 -40.91 17.75 28.92
N ALA A 27 -39.94 18.09 29.78
CA ALA A 27 -39.03 19.22 29.56
C ALA A 27 -38.16 19.05 28.29
N SER A 28 -37.89 17.82 27.87
CA SER A 28 -37.13 17.49 26.66
C SER A 28 -38.02 17.19 25.44
N ALA A 29 -39.35 17.28 25.58
CA ALA A 29 -40.30 17.00 24.51
C ALA A 29 -40.11 17.92 23.30
N ARG A 30 -40.39 17.40 22.10
CA ARG A 30 -40.14 18.10 20.84
C ARG A 30 -41.39 18.13 19.95
N ASN A 31 -41.54 19.23 19.22
CA ASN A 31 -42.60 19.43 18.23
C ASN A 31 -42.45 18.46 17.06
N SER A 32 -43.56 17.88 16.60
CA SER A 32 -43.54 16.92 15.47
C SER A 32 -43.18 17.56 14.12
N LYS A 33 -43.43 18.87 13.96
CA LYS A 33 -43.22 19.60 12.71
C LYS A 33 -41.74 19.83 12.38
N ASP A 34 -40.97 20.30 13.35
CA ASP A 34 -39.59 20.78 13.13
C ASP A 34 -38.62 20.36 14.24
N SER A 35 -39.06 19.48 15.14
CA SER A 35 -38.28 18.99 16.29
C SER A 35 -37.74 20.10 17.23
N SER A 36 -38.30 21.31 17.21
CA SER A 36 -38.04 22.32 18.24
C SER A 36 -38.57 21.86 19.61
N PRO A 37 -38.00 22.30 20.75
CA PRO A 37 -38.55 21.95 22.06
C PRO A 37 -39.98 22.47 22.24
N VAL A 38 -40.86 21.65 22.84
CA VAL A 38 -42.27 22.01 23.08
C VAL A 38 -42.38 23.21 24.02
N HIS A 39 -41.62 23.20 25.12
CA HIS A 39 -41.66 24.22 26.17
C HIS A 39 -40.67 25.37 25.95
N ALA A 40 -40.23 25.60 24.71
CA ALA A 40 -39.25 26.66 24.43
C ALA A 40 -39.78 28.05 24.84
N GLY A 41 -39.03 28.73 25.69
CA GLY A 41 -39.38 30.05 26.25
C GLY A 41 -40.19 30.00 27.54
N GLU A 42 -40.70 28.84 27.94
CA GLU A 42 -41.45 28.67 29.19
C GLU A 42 -40.50 28.59 30.39
N ARG A 43 -40.96 29.15 31.51
CA ARG A 43 -40.29 28.98 32.81
C ARG A 43 -40.76 27.67 33.44
N VAL A 44 -39.84 26.76 33.71
CA VAL A 44 -40.11 25.41 34.18
C VAL A 44 -39.27 25.07 35.39
N LEU A 45 -39.76 24.12 36.19
CA LEU A 45 -39.05 23.51 37.31
C LEU A 45 -38.79 22.05 36.94
N VAL A 46 -37.53 21.61 37.01
CA VAL A 46 -37.16 20.21 36.78
C VAL A 46 -36.35 19.68 37.95
N ARG A 47 -36.45 18.38 38.17
CA ARG A 47 -35.64 17.65 39.16
C ARG A 47 -34.96 16.47 38.51
N GLY A 48 -33.69 16.25 38.83
CA GLY A 48 -32.93 15.12 38.33
C GLY A 48 -31.60 14.94 39.06
N THR A 49 -30.99 13.79 38.84
CA THR A 49 -29.69 13.43 39.40
C THR A 49 -28.60 13.73 38.38
N VAL A 50 -27.55 14.45 38.78
CA VAL A 50 -26.41 14.73 37.92
C VAL A 50 -25.76 13.42 37.49
N ALA A 51 -25.71 13.17 36.17
CA ALA A 51 -25.21 11.92 35.62
C ALA A 51 -23.71 11.96 35.30
N ALA A 52 -23.23 13.10 34.84
CA ALA A 52 -21.82 13.36 34.54
C ALA A 52 -21.43 14.77 35.00
N GLY A 53 -20.15 14.98 35.27
CA GLY A 53 -19.64 16.32 35.58
C GLY A 53 -19.88 17.31 34.43
N PRO A 54 -19.84 18.62 34.71
CA PRO A 54 -20.08 19.62 33.68
C PRO A 54 -19.04 19.49 32.55
N ILE A 55 -19.51 19.51 31.31
CA ILE A 55 -18.68 19.56 30.11
C ILE A 55 -18.53 21.02 29.73
N PRO A 56 -17.34 21.63 29.90
CA PRO A 56 -17.15 23.01 29.52
C PRO A 56 -17.06 23.14 28.00
N VAL A 57 -17.62 24.24 27.52
CA VAL A 57 -17.53 24.78 26.17
C VAL A 57 -17.08 26.24 26.32
N VAL A 58 -16.58 26.85 25.26
CA VAL A 58 -15.95 28.19 25.27
C VAL A 58 -16.63 29.20 26.22
N ASP A 59 -17.95 29.38 26.11
CA ASP A 59 -18.74 30.40 26.82
C ASP A 59 -19.79 29.84 27.80
N TYR A 60 -19.95 28.52 27.88
CA TYR A 60 -20.93 27.86 28.75
C TYR A 60 -20.47 26.44 29.09
N ALA A 61 -21.16 25.78 30.00
CA ALA A 61 -20.98 24.37 30.29
C ALA A 61 -22.33 23.63 30.22
N HIS A 62 -22.26 22.35 29.88
CA HIS A 62 -23.41 21.44 29.84
C HIS A 62 -23.32 20.46 31.01
N LEU A 63 -24.37 20.38 31.82
CA LEU A 63 -24.52 19.43 32.92
C LEU A 63 -25.71 18.51 32.63
N SER A 64 -25.46 17.21 32.44
CA SER A 64 -26.54 16.23 32.24
C SER A 64 -27.16 15.83 33.57
N ILE A 65 -28.49 15.93 33.65
CA ILE A 65 -29.30 15.36 34.72
C ILE A 65 -30.17 14.23 34.19
N GLN A 66 -30.45 13.23 35.05
CA GLN A 66 -31.32 12.10 34.73
C GLN A 66 -32.30 11.77 35.85
N ASP A 67 -33.44 11.22 35.46
CA ASP A 67 -34.40 10.60 36.36
C ASP A 67 -34.06 9.11 36.58
N GLU A 68 -34.79 8.44 37.46
CA GLU A 68 -34.60 7.01 37.75
C GLU A 68 -34.90 6.10 36.54
N ALA A 69 -35.76 6.56 35.63
CA ALA A 69 -36.08 5.86 34.39
C ALA A 69 -35.02 6.07 33.29
N GLY A 70 -34.02 6.91 33.53
CA GLY A 70 -32.94 7.22 32.62
C GLY A 70 -33.27 8.25 31.54
N HIS A 71 -34.37 8.99 31.64
CA HIS A 71 -34.58 10.16 30.80
C HIS A 71 -33.63 11.27 31.21
N GLY A 72 -33.13 12.04 30.23
CA GLY A 72 -32.12 13.06 30.46
C GLY A 72 -32.55 14.44 30.01
N LEU A 73 -31.99 15.46 30.66
CA LEU A 73 -32.03 16.85 30.23
C LEU A 73 -30.65 17.47 30.44
N VAL A 74 -30.30 18.48 29.65
CA VAL A 74 -29.05 19.23 29.81
C VAL A 74 -29.33 20.58 30.44
N ILE A 75 -28.64 20.88 31.54
CA ILE A 75 -28.59 22.23 32.10
C ILE A 75 -27.43 22.97 31.44
N GLU A 76 -27.69 24.19 30.98
CA GLU A 76 -26.73 25.06 30.31
C GLU A 76 -26.55 26.36 31.09
N ALA A 77 -25.35 26.56 31.65
CA ALA A 77 -24.98 27.74 32.43
C ALA A 77 -23.46 27.98 32.36
N SER A 78 -22.90 28.95 33.09
CA SER A 78 -21.43 29.10 33.14
C SER A 78 -20.78 27.91 33.85
N LEU A 79 -19.49 27.66 33.57
CA LEU A 79 -18.74 26.60 34.26
C LEU A 79 -18.74 26.81 35.79
N GLU A 80 -18.52 28.04 36.24
CA GLU A 80 -18.51 28.42 37.66
C GLU A 80 -19.85 28.08 38.37
N GLN A 81 -20.97 28.24 37.68
CA GLN A 81 -22.29 27.90 38.24
C GLN A 81 -22.50 26.39 38.38
N LEU A 82 -21.88 25.59 37.50
CA LEU A 82 -22.11 24.15 37.40
C LEU A 82 -21.02 23.30 38.08
N GLU A 83 -19.80 23.81 38.22
CA GLU A 83 -18.64 23.10 38.78
C GLU A 83 -18.78 22.76 40.27
N ARG A 84 -19.82 23.26 40.95
CA ARG A 84 -20.15 22.90 42.33
C ARG A 84 -20.96 21.60 42.44
N PHE A 85 -21.55 21.12 41.35
CA PHE A 85 -22.35 19.89 41.34
C PHE A 85 -21.50 18.68 40.93
N ARG A 86 -21.74 17.54 41.57
CA ARG A 86 -21.01 16.29 41.34
C ARG A 86 -21.97 15.21 40.83
N PRO A 87 -21.50 14.24 40.03
CA PRO A 87 -22.30 13.06 39.70
C PRO A 87 -22.90 12.42 40.95
N GLY A 88 -24.21 12.15 40.92
CA GLY A 88 -24.98 11.67 42.07
C GLY A 88 -25.70 12.76 42.86
N ASP A 89 -25.40 14.05 42.65
CA ASP A 89 -26.19 15.12 43.27
C ASP A 89 -27.61 15.15 42.69
N VAL A 90 -28.61 15.08 43.55
CA VAL A 90 -30.02 15.33 43.18
C VAL A 90 -30.24 16.82 43.24
N ILE A 91 -30.51 17.41 42.09
CA ILE A 91 -30.71 18.85 41.95
C ILE A 91 -32.12 19.16 41.48
N GLU A 92 -32.59 20.31 41.93
CA GLU A 92 -33.79 20.96 41.46
C GLU A 92 -33.38 22.28 40.81
N ALA A 93 -33.82 22.48 39.57
CA ALA A 93 -33.44 23.64 38.77
C ALA A 93 -34.70 24.33 38.25
N THR A 94 -34.80 25.63 38.52
CA THR A 94 -35.81 26.51 37.93
C THR A 94 -35.15 27.35 36.86
N GLY A 95 -35.76 27.44 35.68
CA GLY A 95 -35.21 28.25 34.61
C GLY A 95 -36.08 28.25 33.36
N THR A 96 -35.51 28.76 32.28
CA THR A 96 -36.21 28.85 30.99
C THR A 96 -35.83 27.67 30.12
N ALA A 97 -36.82 26.91 29.65
CA ALA A 97 -36.61 25.86 28.66
C ALA A 97 -36.23 26.48 27.31
N ALA A 98 -35.19 25.96 26.68
CA ALA A 98 -34.63 26.48 25.45
C ALA A 98 -33.99 25.36 24.61
N HIS A 99 -33.26 25.74 23.56
CA HIS A 99 -32.35 24.82 22.89
C HIS A 99 -31.00 25.45 22.57
N ARG A 100 -30.02 24.59 22.35
CA ARG A 100 -28.70 24.89 21.79
C ARG A 100 -28.53 24.06 20.52
N ALA A 101 -28.68 24.70 19.36
CA ALA A 101 -28.57 24.03 18.05
C ALA A 101 -29.35 22.69 17.98
N GLY A 102 -30.65 22.73 18.30
CA GLY A 102 -31.52 21.55 18.36
C GLY A 102 -31.53 20.81 19.70
N LEU A 103 -30.44 20.77 20.48
CA LEU A 103 -30.41 20.12 21.79
C LEU A 103 -31.34 20.83 22.78
N PRO A 104 -32.37 20.17 23.36
CA PRO A 104 -33.15 20.76 24.45
C PRO A 104 -32.28 21.02 25.67
N VAL A 105 -32.32 22.25 26.19
CA VAL A 105 -31.56 22.65 27.38
C VAL A 105 -32.44 23.45 28.34
N LEU A 106 -32.12 23.40 29.63
CA LEU A 106 -32.62 24.34 30.62
C LEU A 106 -31.56 25.41 30.88
N ARG A 107 -31.91 26.68 30.73
CA ARG A 107 -31.07 27.80 31.20
C ARG A 107 -31.52 28.19 32.60
N PRO A 108 -30.75 27.84 33.63
CA PRO A 108 -31.19 27.95 35.01
C PRO A 108 -31.12 29.39 35.49
N GLU A 109 -32.13 29.79 36.26
CA GLU A 109 -32.08 30.98 37.11
C GLU A 109 -31.60 30.61 38.52
N SER A 110 -32.04 29.45 39.00
CA SER A 110 -31.61 28.86 40.27
C SER A 110 -31.37 27.36 40.11
N ILE A 111 -30.38 26.85 40.84
CA ILE A 111 -30.10 25.42 40.97
C ILE A 111 -29.80 25.14 42.44
N GLU A 112 -30.57 24.23 43.03
CA GLU A 112 -30.43 23.80 44.42
C GLU A 112 -30.12 22.30 44.48
N ARG A 113 -29.09 21.93 45.22
CA ARG A 113 -28.86 20.52 45.58
C ARG A 113 -29.78 20.15 46.73
N LYS A 114 -30.61 19.13 46.53
CA LYS A 114 -31.56 18.63 47.54
C LYS A 114 -30.98 17.45 48.34
N SER A 115 -30.24 16.57 47.67
CA SER A 115 -29.58 15.43 48.29
C SER A 115 -28.44 14.91 47.41
N THR A 116 -27.75 13.87 47.85
CA THR A 116 -26.76 13.14 47.06
C THR A 116 -27.07 11.65 47.14
N VAL A 117 -27.04 10.98 45.99
CA VAL A 117 -27.30 9.54 45.80
C VAL A 117 -26.16 8.92 44.98
N ALA A 118 -26.22 7.62 44.73
CA ALA A 118 -25.29 6.97 43.81
C ALA A 118 -25.43 7.56 42.39
N ALA A 119 -24.29 7.88 41.75
CA ALA A 119 -24.30 8.44 40.41
C ALA A 119 -24.95 7.48 39.39
N PRO A 120 -25.83 7.97 38.50
CA PRO A 120 -26.41 7.16 37.44
C PRO A 120 -25.33 6.50 36.56
N ALA A 121 -25.44 5.19 36.36
CA ALA A 121 -24.56 4.48 35.45
C ALA A 121 -24.85 4.91 33.99
N PRO A 122 -23.83 4.98 33.11
CA PRO A 122 -24.05 5.26 31.69
C PRO A 122 -24.90 4.15 31.05
N GLN A 123 -25.96 4.54 30.34
CA GLN A 123 -26.87 3.61 29.70
C GLN A 123 -26.26 3.06 28.40
N PRO A 124 -26.24 1.73 28.18
CA PRO A 124 -25.81 1.16 26.92
C PRO A 124 -26.69 1.64 25.76
N ALA A 125 -26.07 2.15 24.70
CA ALA A 125 -26.77 2.61 23.51
C ALA A 125 -26.09 2.11 22.24
N ARG A 126 -26.89 1.70 21.25
CA ARG A 126 -26.36 1.43 19.90
C ARG A 126 -26.16 2.74 19.17
N ILE A 127 -25.16 2.81 18.29
CA ILE A 127 -24.92 4.00 17.46
C ILE A 127 -26.16 4.38 16.63
N ALA A 128 -26.92 3.39 16.15
CA ALA A 128 -28.18 3.62 15.45
C ALA A 128 -29.21 4.40 16.30
N ASP A 129 -29.32 4.09 17.60
CA ASP A 129 -30.27 4.72 18.51
C ASP A 129 -29.87 6.16 18.87
N LEU A 130 -28.56 6.44 18.86
CA LEU A 130 -28.00 7.77 19.10
C LEU A 130 -28.24 8.74 17.94
N ASN A 131 -28.51 8.23 16.73
CA ASN A 131 -28.95 9.03 15.58
C ASN A 131 -30.45 9.37 15.63
N SER A 132 -30.99 9.55 16.83
CA SER A 132 -32.39 9.86 17.06
C SER A 132 -32.54 10.80 18.26
N PRO A 133 -33.65 11.57 18.36
CA PRO A 133 -33.86 12.48 19.48
C PRO A 133 -34.14 11.75 20.81
N ARG A 134 -34.39 10.44 20.79
CA ARG A 134 -34.87 9.66 21.95
C ARG A 134 -33.90 9.63 23.12
N LEU A 135 -32.61 9.70 22.81
CA LEU A 135 -31.54 9.59 23.80
C LEU A 135 -30.93 10.94 24.19
N LEU A 136 -31.40 12.06 23.62
CA LEU A 136 -30.83 13.37 23.92
C LEU A 136 -30.81 13.68 25.42
N GLY A 137 -29.72 14.28 25.87
CA GLY A 137 -29.48 14.65 27.28
C GLY A 137 -29.11 13.48 28.19
N ARG A 138 -29.18 12.23 27.73
CA ARG A 138 -28.82 11.05 28.53
C ARG A 138 -27.31 10.81 28.55
N TRP A 139 -26.83 10.29 29.67
CA TRP A 139 -25.48 9.76 29.85
C TRP A 139 -25.44 8.32 29.35
N VAL A 140 -24.69 8.10 28.29
CA VAL A 140 -24.70 6.83 27.55
C VAL A 140 -23.30 6.25 27.41
N VAL A 141 -23.23 4.96 27.13
CA VAL A 141 -22.03 4.25 26.71
C VAL A 141 -22.30 3.53 25.40
N THR A 142 -21.38 3.68 24.44
CA THR A 142 -21.48 3.01 23.13
C THR A 142 -20.12 2.46 22.69
N GLU A 143 -20.13 1.52 21.77
CA GLU A 143 -18.93 0.93 21.17
C GLU A 143 -18.95 1.09 19.66
N GLY A 144 -17.78 1.36 19.08
CA GLY A 144 -17.62 1.46 17.65
C GLY A 144 -16.16 1.37 17.21
N GLU A 145 -15.99 1.17 15.91
CA GLU A 145 -14.70 1.22 15.23
C GLU A 145 -14.44 2.65 14.77
N VAL A 146 -13.27 3.18 15.13
CA VAL A 146 -12.81 4.50 14.71
C VAL A 146 -12.69 4.52 13.19
N GLN A 147 -13.38 5.46 12.56
CA GLN A 147 -13.31 5.70 11.12
C GLN A 147 -12.30 6.80 10.80
N ALA A 148 -12.35 7.89 11.56
CA ALA A 148 -11.47 9.04 11.39
C ALA A 148 -11.42 9.88 12.67
N ALA A 149 -10.25 10.46 12.95
CA ALA A 149 -10.08 11.53 13.92
C ALA A 149 -9.84 12.85 13.18
N GLY A 150 -10.33 13.96 13.74
CA GLY A 150 -10.20 15.28 13.16
C GLY A 150 -10.47 16.38 14.17
N ALA A 151 -10.63 17.60 13.67
CA ALA A 151 -11.00 18.75 14.47
C ALA A 151 -11.80 19.76 13.64
N ASN A 152 -12.62 20.56 14.32
CA ASN A 152 -13.34 21.69 13.74
C ASN A 152 -13.16 22.93 14.62
N ARG A 153 -13.87 24.02 14.33
CA ARG A 153 -13.76 25.27 15.10
C ARG A 153 -14.20 25.15 16.57
N GLY A 154 -15.02 24.15 16.90
CA GLY A 154 -15.55 23.96 18.25
C GLY A 154 -14.78 22.95 19.09
N GLY A 155 -13.98 22.08 18.49
CA GLY A 155 -13.33 20.98 19.22
C GLY A 155 -12.72 19.90 18.33
N GLU A 156 -12.19 18.87 18.98
CA GLU A 156 -11.76 17.65 18.31
C GLU A 156 -12.96 16.73 18.04
N THR A 157 -12.87 15.95 16.97
CA THR A 157 -13.91 15.01 16.55
C THR A 157 -13.32 13.62 16.34
N LEU A 158 -14.06 12.61 16.77
CA LEU A 158 -13.76 11.20 16.50
C LEU A 158 -15.01 10.55 15.91
N ARG A 159 -14.95 10.15 14.65
CA ARG A 159 -16.04 9.42 14.01
C ARG A 159 -15.89 7.94 14.32
N ILE A 160 -16.93 7.36 14.90
CA ILE A 160 -16.99 5.92 15.19
C ILE A 160 -18.19 5.31 14.45
N ALA A 161 -18.05 4.06 14.02
CA ALA A 161 -19.10 3.33 13.34
C ALA A 161 -19.31 1.93 13.92
N SER A 162 -20.55 1.45 13.88
CA SER A 162 -20.93 0.11 14.30
C SER A 162 -22.26 -0.27 13.64
N GLY A 163 -22.37 -1.49 13.13
CA GLY A 163 -23.61 -2.00 12.55
C GLY A 163 -24.16 -1.16 11.40
N GLY A 164 -23.29 -0.57 10.56
CA GLY A 164 -23.68 0.27 9.43
C GLY A 164 -24.13 1.70 9.78
N SER A 165 -24.13 2.06 11.07
CA SER A 165 -24.40 3.42 11.54
C SER A 165 -23.12 4.10 12.03
N GLU A 166 -23.04 5.42 11.89
CA GLU A 166 -21.94 6.21 12.42
C GLU A 166 -22.42 7.29 13.38
N ILE A 167 -21.55 7.73 14.28
CA ILE A 167 -21.77 8.91 15.11
C ILE A 167 -20.47 9.68 15.31
N THR A 168 -20.59 11.00 15.45
CA THR A 168 -19.47 11.86 15.81
C THR A 168 -19.38 11.96 17.32
N VAL A 169 -18.22 11.60 17.88
CA VAL A 169 -17.84 11.94 19.24
C VAL A 169 -17.17 13.31 19.19
N PHE A 170 -17.69 14.26 19.96
CA PHE A 170 -17.24 15.65 19.98
C PHE A 170 -16.61 15.97 21.33
N TYR A 171 -15.35 16.41 21.29
CA TYR A 171 -14.61 16.88 22.45
C TYR A 171 -14.37 18.39 22.31
N PRO A 172 -15.11 19.25 23.05
CA PRO A 172 -14.99 20.70 22.92
C PRO A 172 -13.58 21.18 23.25
N PHE A 173 -13.09 22.20 22.54
CA PHE A 173 -11.84 22.83 22.92
C PHE A 173 -12.00 23.58 24.24
N LEU A 174 -11.33 23.07 25.28
CA LEU A 174 -11.06 23.82 26.49
C LEU A 174 -9.82 24.69 26.27
N ALA A 175 -9.71 25.79 27.00
CA ALA A 175 -8.52 26.64 26.98
C ALA A 175 -7.21 25.88 27.33
N LYS A 176 -7.31 24.66 27.89
CA LYS A 176 -6.22 23.70 28.06
C LYS A 176 -6.38 22.51 27.11
N ARG A 177 -5.38 22.30 26.25
CA ARG A 177 -5.26 21.10 25.41
C ARG A 177 -4.84 19.91 26.27
N ASP A 178 -5.80 19.12 26.74
CA ASP A 178 -5.50 17.72 27.04
C ASP A 178 -5.16 17.00 25.72
N ALA A 179 -4.36 15.93 25.79
CA ALA A 179 -4.14 15.05 24.65
C ALA A 179 -5.49 14.45 24.23
N GLY A 180 -6.14 15.06 23.24
CA GLY A 180 -7.48 14.70 22.77
C GLY A 180 -7.52 13.35 22.06
N PHE A 181 -7.83 13.33 20.77
CA PHE A 181 -8.00 12.10 20.00
C PHE A 181 -6.74 11.61 19.27
N SER A 182 -5.58 12.23 19.50
CA SER A 182 -4.32 11.88 18.84
C SER A 182 -3.85 10.43 19.06
N GLY A 183 -4.33 9.77 20.11
CA GLY A 183 -4.03 8.37 20.43
C GLY A 183 -4.85 7.33 19.66
N PHE A 184 -5.90 7.73 18.94
CA PHE A 184 -6.82 6.82 18.24
C PHE A 184 -6.58 6.83 16.74
N ARG A 185 -6.63 5.66 16.12
CA ARG A 185 -6.42 5.47 14.67
C ARG A 185 -7.61 4.81 14.03
N ALA A 186 -7.77 5.04 12.73
CA ALA A 186 -8.77 4.32 11.94
C ALA A 186 -8.57 2.80 12.09
N GLY A 187 -9.67 2.10 12.37
CA GLY A 187 -9.69 0.66 12.68
C GLY A 187 -9.70 0.32 14.16
N ASP A 188 -9.31 1.22 15.05
CA ASP A 188 -9.32 0.95 16.49
C ASP A 188 -10.76 0.75 17.00
N ARG A 189 -10.96 -0.28 17.84
CA ARG A 189 -12.25 -0.47 18.50
C ARG A 189 -12.24 0.27 19.83
N VAL A 190 -13.21 1.15 20.02
CA VAL A 190 -13.31 2.01 21.22
C VAL A 190 -14.66 1.88 21.89
N ARG A 191 -14.68 2.07 23.21
CA ARG A 191 -15.88 2.28 24.01
C ARG A 191 -15.89 3.70 24.51
N VAL A 192 -16.99 4.41 24.27
CA VAL A 192 -17.13 5.84 24.55
C VAL A 192 -18.26 6.08 25.52
N LYS A 193 -17.99 6.83 26.58
CA LYS A 193 -19.02 7.38 27.49
C LYS A 193 -19.22 8.86 27.17
N GLY A 194 -20.46 9.33 27.14
CA GLY A 194 -20.76 10.72 26.81
C GLY A 194 -22.20 11.11 27.00
N ILE A 195 -22.49 12.40 26.84
CA ILE A 195 -23.85 12.92 26.79
C ILE A 195 -24.34 12.84 25.35
N ALA A 196 -25.44 12.14 25.11
CA ALA A 196 -26.10 12.15 23.81
C ALA A 196 -26.63 13.56 23.51
N SER A 197 -26.13 14.15 22.44
CA SER A 197 -26.24 15.57 22.14
C SER A 197 -26.59 15.78 20.66
N GLN A 198 -26.84 17.04 20.29
CA GLN A 198 -27.15 17.43 18.93
C GLN A 198 -26.53 18.79 18.62
N TYR A 199 -26.03 18.94 17.40
CA TYR A 199 -25.61 20.23 16.85
C TYR A 199 -26.21 20.43 15.45
N SER A 200 -27.50 20.74 15.42
CA SER A 200 -28.25 21.15 14.23
C SER A 200 -28.71 22.61 14.42
N PRO A 201 -27.96 23.61 13.97
CA PRO A 201 -28.31 25.02 14.21
C PRO A 201 -29.55 25.49 13.45
N LEU A 202 -30.01 24.73 12.44
CA LEU A 202 -31.15 25.06 11.60
C LEU A 202 -32.28 24.02 11.72
N PRO A 203 -33.55 24.45 11.64
CA PRO A 203 -34.70 23.55 11.48
C PRO A 203 -34.53 22.62 10.26
N PRO A 204 -35.09 21.40 10.27
CA PRO A 204 -36.04 20.84 11.25
C PRO A 204 -35.38 20.05 12.42
N TYR A 205 -34.21 20.48 12.91
CA TYR A 205 -33.57 20.01 14.16
C TYR A 205 -33.55 18.46 14.35
N ASN A 206 -33.44 17.71 13.27
CA ASN A 206 -33.61 16.25 13.26
C ASN A 206 -32.37 15.50 12.75
N ARG A 207 -31.22 16.19 12.68
CA ARG A 207 -29.94 15.69 12.13
C ARG A 207 -28.77 16.10 13.02
N SER A 208 -27.56 15.69 12.65
CA SER A 208 -26.32 16.08 13.33
C SER A 208 -26.31 15.71 14.82
N TYR A 209 -26.74 14.49 15.12
CA TYR A 209 -26.58 13.91 16.45
C TYR A 209 -25.12 13.59 16.72
N GLN A 210 -24.71 13.77 17.96
CA GLN A 210 -23.32 13.59 18.37
C GLN A 210 -23.26 13.10 19.81
N LEU A 211 -22.13 12.52 20.18
CA LEU A 211 -21.83 12.18 21.55
C LEU A 211 -20.85 13.20 22.11
N MET A 212 -21.26 14.00 23.08
CA MET A 212 -20.43 15.04 23.67
C MET A 212 -19.69 14.51 24.88
N ILE A 213 -18.38 14.74 24.94
CA ILE A 213 -17.51 14.27 26.03
C ILE A 213 -16.76 15.45 26.67
N GLY A 214 -16.51 15.35 27.97
CA GLY A 214 -15.75 16.35 28.73
C GLY A 214 -14.30 15.96 28.98
N SER A 215 -13.90 14.75 28.63
CA SER A 215 -12.53 14.27 28.78
C SER A 215 -12.23 13.18 27.75
N ALA A 216 -11.02 13.19 27.19
CA ALA A 216 -10.51 12.11 26.36
C ALA A 216 -10.49 10.75 27.10
N GLY A 217 -10.38 10.76 28.43
CA GLY A 217 -10.45 9.55 29.27
C GLY A 217 -11.81 8.84 29.25
N TRP A 218 -12.85 9.46 28.70
CA TRP A 218 -14.14 8.79 28.46
C TRP A 218 -14.17 7.97 27.17
N VAL A 219 -13.09 8.01 26.38
CA VAL A 219 -12.84 7.10 25.26
C VAL A 219 -11.83 6.04 25.72
N THR A 220 -12.27 4.80 25.76
CA THR A 220 -11.45 3.65 26.16
C THR A 220 -11.17 2.78 24.95
N LEU A 221 -9.89 2.49 24.71
CA LEU A 221 -9.46 1.60 23.64
C LEU A 221 -9.70 0.15 24.04
N LEU A 222 -10.54 -0.57 23.29
CA LEU A 222 -10.84 -1.98 23.52
C LEU A 222 -9.87 -2.88 22.74
N GLU A 223 -9.60 -2.53 21.48
CA GLU A 223 -8.75 -3.32 20.60
C GLU A 223 -7.98 -2.38 19.66
N LYS A 224 -6.65 -2.51 19.61
CA LYS A 224 -5.84 -1.86 18.59
C LYS A 224 -5.88 -2.70 17.33
N ARG A 225 -6.33 -2.14 16.21
CA ARG A 225 -6.20 -2.83 14.93
C ARG A 225 -4.72 -2.90 14.58
N ALA A 226 -4.20 -4.11 14.42
CA ALA A 226 -2.91 -4.30 13.79
C ALA A 226 -3.03 -3.88 12.33
N TRP A 227 -2.62 -2.65 12.02
CA TRP A 227 -2.37 -2.23 10.64
C TRP A 227 -1.20 -3.08 10.16
N LEU A 228 -1.49 -4.22 9.52
CA LEU A 228 -0.54 -4.87 8.64
C LEU A 228 -0.55 -4.06 7.34
N PRO A 229 0.50 -3.26 7.07
CA PRO A 229 0.50 -2.49 5.85
C PRO A 229 0.57 -3.45 4.67
N ALA A 230 -0.05 -3.14 3.52
CA ALA A 230 -0.12 -4.06 2.39
C ALA A 230 1.22 -4.31 1.67
N TRP A 231 2.26 -3.51 1.97
CA TRP A 231 3.54 -3.55 1.27
C TRP A 231 4.38 -4.83 1.45
N PRO A 232 4.35 -5.57 2.58
CA PRO A 232 5.11 -6.82 2.71
C PRO A 232 4.63 -7.89 1.70
N GLY A 233 3.31 -7.92 1.42
CA GLY A 233 2.74 -8.82 0.41
C GLY A 233 3.24 -8.48 -0.99
N ALA A 234 3.29 -7.19 -1.35
CA ALA A 234 3.82 -6.75 -2.64
C ALA A 234 5.32 -7.08 -2.80
N VAL A 235 6.12 -6.86 -1.76
CA VAL A 235 7.56 -7.19 -1.78
C VAL A 235 7.79 -8.69 -1.98
N ALA A 236 7.01 -9.55 -1.30
CA ALA A 236 7.12 -10.99 -1.45
C ALA A 236 6.76 -11.44 -2.89
N ILE A 237 5.68 -10.90 -3.46
CA ILE A 237 5.27 -11.21 -4.84
C ILE A 237 6.34 -10.76 -5.84
N SER A 238 6.89 -9.55 -5.67
CA SER A 238 7.96 -9.04 -6.55
C SER A 238 9.24 -9.88 -6.46
N ALA A 239 9.61 -10.36 -5.28
CA ALA A 239 10.78 -11.24 -5.11
C ALA A 239 10.59 -12.58 -5.84
N VAL A 240 9.41 -13.20 -5.72
CA VAL A 240 9.08 -14.45 -6.44
C VAL A 240 9.08 -14.23 -7.94
N ALA A 241 8.48 -13.14 -8.43
CA ALA A 241 8.48 -12.80 -9.84
C ALA A 241 9.90 -12.61 -10.40
N LEU A 242 10.78 -11.94 -9.64
CA LEU A 242 12.18 -11.75 -10.03
C LEU A 242 12.91 -13.10 -10.17
N VAL A 243 12.71 -14.01 -9.22
CA VAL A 243 13.30 -15.36 -9.25
C VAL A 243 12.83 -16.13 -10.49
N LEU A 244 11.53 -16.09 -10.80
CA LEU A 244 10.98 -16.74 -11.99
C LEU A 244 11.53 -16.16 -13.30
N VAL A 245 11.69 -14.83 -13.36
CA VAL A 245 12.28 -14.15 -14.52
C VAL A 245 13.74 -14.58 -14.72
N VAL A 246 14.55 -14.55 -13.64
CA VAL A 246 15.96 -14.97 -13.69
C VAL A 246 16.09 -16.43 -14.14
N TRP A 247 15.25 -17.32 -13.61
CA TRP A 247 15.19 -18.72 -14.04
C TRP A 247 14.89 -18.80 -15.54
N PHE A 248 13.82 -18.17 -16.00
CA PHE A 248 13.38 -18.23 -17.39
C PHE A 248 14.46 -17.78 -18.38
N PHE A 249 15.19 -16.71 -18.05
CA PHE A 249 16.31 -16.24 -18.87
C PHE A 249 17.48 -17.21 -18.89
N ARG A 250 17.78 -17.86 -17.76
CA ARG A 250 18.85 -18.87 -17.67
C ARG A 250 18.53 -20.10 -18.53
N GLU A 251 17.28 -20.57 -18.48
CA GLU A 251 16.83 -21.73 -19.26
C GLU A 251 16.85 -21.47 -20.77
N ARG A 252 16.40 -20.27 -21.19
CA ARG A 252 16.49 -19.85 -22.60
C ARG A 252 17.92 -19.71 -23.13
N ARG A 253 18.90 -19.38 -22.28
CA ARG A 253 20.32 -19.31 -22.68
C ARG A 253 20.89 -20.71 -22.93
N LEU A 254 20.61 -21.66 -22.04
CA LEU A 254 21.12 -23.03 -22.14
C LEU A 254 20.54 -23.78 -23.36
N ALA A 255 19.28 -23.51 -23.72
CA ALA A 255 18.62 -24.14 -24.87
C ALA A 255 19.22 -23.76 -26.25
N LYS A 256 20.03 -22.69 -26.33
CA LYS A 256 20.57 -22.19 -27.62
C LYS A 256 21.93 -22.78 -28.03
N GLN A 257 22.62 -23.51 -27.16
CA GLN A 257 23.99 -23.97 -27.42
C GLN A 257 24.22 -25.32 -28.15
N PRO A 258 23.27 -26.28 -28.29
CA PRO A 258 23.62 -27.61 -28.82
C PRO A 258 23.31 -27.84 -30.32
N ARG A 259 23.45 -26.84 -31.19
CA ARG A 259 23.25 -27.03 -32.66
C ARG A 259 24.52 -27.36 -33.44
N ARG A 260 25.69 -26.86 -33.03
CA ARG A 260 26.96 -27.09 -33.73
C ARG A 260 27.55 -28.47 -33.45
N THR A 261 27.48 -28.93 -32.21
CA THR A 261 28.01 -30.24 -31.79
C THR A 261 27.32 -31.40 -32.50
N ARG A 262 25.98 -31.33 -32.66
CA ARG A 262 25.21 -32.38 -33.35
C ARG A 262 25.55 -32.50 -34.84
N ARG A 263 25.92 -31.39 -35.50
CA ARG A 263 26.33 -31.40 -36.92
C ARG A 263 27.75 -31.96 -37.09
N LEU A 264 28.66 -31.66 -36.17
CA LEU A 264 30.01 -32.25 -36.16
C LEU A 264 29.98 -33.76 -35.93
N TYR A 265 29.15 -34.25 -35.00
CA TYR A 265 28.98 -35.69 -34.78
C TYR A 265 28.43 -36.40 -36.02
N ARG A 266 27.46 -35.81 -36.71
CA ARG A 266 26.90 -36.39 -37.94
C ARG A 266 27.92 -36.45 -39.09
N LEU A 267 28.80 -35.45 -39.23
CA LEU A 267 29.90 -35.54 -40.18
C LEU A 267 30.91 -36.62 -39.80
N GLY A 268 31.26 -36.73 -38.51
CA GLY A 268 32.15 -37.80 -38.05
C GLY A 268 31.61 -39.18 -38.42
N GLU A 269 30.31 -39.39 -38.26
CA GLU A 269 29.63 -40.63 -38.63
C GLU A 269 29.65 -40.89 -40.16
N MET A 270 29.41 -39.86 -40.99
CA MET A 270 29.48 -39.99 -42.45
C MET A 270 30.90 -40.28 -42.95
N LEU A 271 31.92 -39.69 -42.32
CA LEU A 271 33.32 -39.94 -42.67
C LEU A 271 33.78 -41.35 -42.33
N LEU A 272 33.29 -41.90 -41.20
CA LEU A 272 33.54 -43.30 -40.84
C LEU A 272 32.87 -44.29 -41.80
N ALA A 273 31.79 -43.87 -42.49
CA ALA A 273 31.07 -44.70 -43.44
C ALA A 273 31.67 -44.70 -44.87
N CYS A 274 32.55 -43.75 -45.20
CA CYS A 274 33.22 -43.68 -46.50
C CYS A 274 34.21 -44.84 -46.69
N ARG A 275 34.15 -45.51 -47.85
CA ARG A 275 35.04 -46.65 -48.18
C ARG A 275 36.24 -46.26 -49.03
N ASP A 276 36.21 -45.08 -49.66
CA ASP A 276 37.30 -44.55 -50.49
C ASP A 276 37.87 -43.24 -49.90
N PRO A 277 39.20 -43.10 -49.73
CA PRO A 277 39.83 -41.88 -49.25
C PRO A 277 39.51 -40.62 -50.06
N SER A 278 39.27 -40.76 -51.37
CA SER A 278 38.95 -39.65 -52.26
C SER A 278 37.52 -39.12 -52.04
N GLU A 279 36.60 -40.01 -51.70
CA GLU A 279 35.21 -39.69 -51.38
C GLU A 279 35.11 -38.97 -50.02
N ALA A 280 35.87 -39.44 -49.03
CA ALA A 280 35.97 -38.80 -47.72
C ALA A 280 36.54 -37.38 -47.82
N LEU A 281 37.56 -37.18 -48.67
CA LEU A 281 38.14 -35.87 -48.92
C LEU A 281 37.13 -34.90 -49.56
N LYS A 282 36.38 -35.37 -50.56
CA LYS A 282 35.36 -34.56 -51.24
C LYS A 282 34.25 -34.13 -50.26
N LEU A 283 33.77 -35.05 -49.43
CA LEU A 283 32.76 -34.77 -48.41
C LEU A 283 33.26 -33.77 -47.36
N LEU A 284 34.53 -33.88 -46.94
CA LEU A 284 35.17 -32.91 -46.04
C LEU A 284 35.24 -31.52 -46.68
N MET A 285 35.69 -31.43 -47.93
CA MET A 285 35.82 -30.14 -48.62
C MET A 285 34.47 -29.45 -48.86
N GLU A 286 33.39 -30.19 -49.10
CA GLU A 286 32.06 -29.63 -49.35
C GLU A 286 31.33 -29.22 -48.05
N SER A 287 31.45 -30.00 -46.98
CA SER A 287 30.63 -29.83 -45.77
C SER A 287 31.31 -29.02 -44.65
N LEU A 288 32.65 -29.05 -44.58
CA LEU A 288 33.40 -28.39 -43.52
C LEU A 288 33.36 -26.84 -43.59
N PRO A 289 33.37 -26.19 -44.78
CA PRO A 289 33.26 -24.73 -44.89
C PRO A 289 31.98 -24.18 -44.25
N GLU A 290 30.83 -24.80 -44.52
CA GLU A 290 29.53 -24.37 -43.98
C GLU A 290 29.46 -24.54 -42.46
N LEU A 291 30.05 -25.62 -41.91
CA LEU A 291 30.02 -25.88 -40.47
C LEU A 291 30.95 -24.97 -39.68
N LEU A 292 32.12 -24.66 -40.22
CA LEU A 292 33.11 -23.80 -39.58
C LEU A 292 32.88 -22.31 -39.90
N GLY A 293 32.06 -22.00 -40.89
CA GLY A 293 31.83 -20.62 -41.36
C GLY A 293 33.04 -20.03 -42.08
N VAL A 294 33.80 -20.87 -42.79
CA VAL A 294 35.00 -20.48 -43.55
C VAL A 294 34.70 -20.54 -45.05
N THR A 295 35.47 -19.82 -45.88
CA THR A 295 35.18 -19.71 -47.32
C THR A 295 35.89 -20.80 -48.12
N SER A 296 37.09 -21.22 -47.68
CA SER A 296 37.85 -22.27 -48.34
C SER A 296 38.59 -23.16 -47.33
N VAL A 297 38.73 -24.44 -47.70
CA VAL A 297 39.46 -25.47 -46.96
C VAL A 297 40.43 -26.13 -47.91
N ARG A 298 41.70 -26.21 -47.53
CA ARG A 298 42.77 -26.82 -48.32
C ARG A 298 43.50 -27.86 -47.47
N LEU A 299 43.81 -28.99 -48.08
CA LEU A 299 44.50 -30.10 -47.42
C LEU A 299 45.85 -30.36 -48.07
N TYR A 300 46.92 -30.27 -47.30
CA TYR A 300 48.27 -30.54 -47.74
C TYR A 300 48.75 -31.85 -47.11
N LEU A 301 49.28 -32.78 -47.92
CA LEU A 301 49.96 -33.98 -47.43
C LEU A 301 51.46 -33.87 -47.66
N TYR A 302 52.24 -34.35 -46.71
CA TYR A 302 53.68 -34.38 -46.87
C TYR A 302 54.10 -35.55 -47.76
N ASP A 303 54.86 -35.23 -48.81
CA ASP A 303 55.55 -36.21 -49.63
C ASP A 303 57.03 -36.25 -49.25
N SER A 304 57.45 -37.37 -48.66
CA SER A 304 58.83 -37.57 -48.21
C SER A 304 59.84 -37.65 -49.37
N ALA A 305 59.42 -38.11 -50.55
CA ALA A 305 60.31 -38.24 -51.70
C ALA A 305 60.66 -36.86 -52.30
N ALA A 306 59.69 -35.95 -52.30
CA ALA A 306 59.85 -34.59 -52.83
C ALA A 306 60.20 -33.55 -51.77
N SER A 307 60.20 -33.91 -50.47
CA SER A 307 60.34 -32.98 -49.35
C SER A 307 59.44 -31.74 -49.49
N ALA A 308 58.18 -31.99 -49.86
CA ALA A 308 57.22 -30.94 -50.20
C ALA A 308 55.81 -31.32 -49.73
N LEU A 309 54.99 -30.28 -49.52
CA LEU A 309 53.58 -30.39 -49.19
C LEU A 309 52.76 -30.43 -50.48
N ARG A 310 52.10 -31.55 -50.74
CA ARG A 310 51.21 -31.77 -51.89
C ARG A 310 49.79 -31.33 -51.54
N LEU A 311 49.26 -30.36 -52.28
CA LEU A 311 47.86 -29.96 -52.16
C LEU A 311 46.93 -31.04 -52.73
N LEU A 312 45.92 -31.44 -51.96
CA LEU A 312 44.88 -32.37 -52.38
C LEU A 312 43.61 -31.62 -52.82
N GLY A 313 43.02 -32.02 -53.96
CA GLY A 313 41.72 -31.52 -54.43
C GLY A 313 41.74 -30.25 -55.30
N GLY A 314 42.91 -29.75 -55.71
CA GLY A 314 43.03 -28.64 -56.67
C GLY A 314 42.79 -29.07 -58.14
N PRO A 315 42.52 -28.12 -59.07
CA PRO A 315 42.41 -28.43 -60.50
C PRO A 315 43.66 -29.16 -60.98
N ALA A 316 43.49 -30.18 -61.84
CA ALA A 316 44.49 -31.17 -62.21
C ALA A 316 45.84 -30.54 -62.63
N GLY A 317 46.76 -30.51 -61.66
CA GLY A 317 48.12 -29.99 -61.74
C GLY A 317 48.65 -29.97 -60.31
N VAL A 318 49.60 -30.86 -60.01
CA VAL A 318 50.08 -31.08 -58.64
C VAL A 318 50.84 -29.85 -58.16
N THR A 319 50.19 -28.92 -57.45
CA THR A 319 50.87 -27.80 -56.79
C THR A 319 51.63 -28.34 -55.59
N MET A 320 52.92 -28.66 -55.79
CA MET A 320 53.85 -29.03 -54.74
C MET A 320 54.37 -27.74 -54.09
N ALA A 321 54.02 -27.51 -52.82
CA ALA A 321 54.59 -26.43 -52.04
C ALA A 321 55.88 -26.94 -51.36
N PRO A 322 57.08 -26.51 -51.77
CA PRO A 322 58.31 -26.95 -51.12
C PRO A 322 58.33 -26.52 -49.65
N LEU A 323 59.01 -27.27 -48.79
CA LEU A 323 59.15 -26.92 -47.35
C LEU A 323 59.87 -25.58 -47.10
N SER A 324 60.52 -25.02 -48.12
CA SER A 324 61.08 -23.66 -48.12
C SER A 324 60.62 -22.89 -49.37
N PRO A 325 59.37 -22.38 -49.39
CA PRO A 325 58.83 -21.66 -50.54
C PRO A 325 59.41 -20.24 -50.67
N PRO A 326 59.43 -19.66 -51.88
CA PRO A 326 59.86 -18.28 -52.10
C PRO A 326 59.02 -17.29 -51.30
N ALA A 327 59.60 -16.14 -50.96
CA ALA A 327 58.99 -15.14 -50.07
C ALA A 327 57.60 -14.65 -50.53
N SER A 328 57.32 -14.72 -51.84
CA SER A 328 56.08 -14.35 -52.51
C SER A 328 54.88 -15.26 -52.19
N GLU A 329 55.09 -16.52 -51.79
CA GLU A 329 54.00 -17.49 -51.57
C GLU A 329 53.59 -17.56 -50.09
N PHE A 330 52.80 -16.58 -49.63
CA PHE A 330 52.42 -16.42 -48.22
C PHE A 330 51.70 -17.66 -47.62
N GLN A 331 50.75 -18.25 -48.34
CA GLN A 331 50.01 -19.43 -47.87
C GLN A 331 50.90 -20.67 -47.77
N ALA A 332 51.70 -20.95 -48.81
CA ALA A 332 52.64 -22.07 -48.82
C ALA A 332 53.68 -21.97 -47.70
N ARG A 333 54.18 -20.76 -47.40
CA ARG A 333 55.12 -20.51 -46.30
C ARG A 333 54.47 -20.77 -44.94
N THR A 334 53.23 -20.32 -44.76
CA THR A 334 52.50 -20.55 -43.52
C THR A 334 52.22 -22.03 -43.30
N ALA A 335 51.86 -22.77 -44.36
CA ALA A 335 51.69 -24.21 -44.33
C ALA A 335 53.01 -24.94 -43.98
N ALA A 336 54.13 -24.59 -44.62
CA ALA A 336 55.44 -25.18 -44.33
C ALA A 336 55.94 -24.90 -42.91
N LEU A 337 55.72 -23.67 -42.39
CA LEU A 337 56.04 -23.32 -41.01
C LEU A 337 55.19 -24.11 -40.01
N CYS A 338 53.89 -24.28 -40.28
CA CYS A 338 53.00 -25.07 -39.44
C CYS A 338 53.43 -26.54 -39.40
N PHE A 339 53.77 -27.11 -40.56
CA PHE A 339 54.28 -28.48 -40.68
C PHE A 339 55.57 -28.67 -39.89
N THR A 340 56.53 -27.76 -40.07
CA THR A 340 57.87 -27.85 -39.45
C THR A 340 57.81 -27.68 -37.93
N ASN A 341 57.05 -26.69 -37.45
CA ASN A 341 56.95 -26.38 -36.02
C ASN A 341 55.96 -27.28 -35.28
N ARG A 342 55.11 -28.04 -35.99
CA ARG A 342 54.07 -28.93 -35.44
C ARG A 342 53.09 -28.20 -34.50
N THR A 343 52.90 -26.90 -34.71
CA THR A 343 52.01 -26.05 -33.93
C THR A 343 50.99 -25.37 -34.83
N PRO A 344 49.71 -25.27 -34.42
CA PRO A 344 48.72 -24.53 -35.18
C PRO A 344 49.09 -23.05 -35.27
N ILE A 345 48.94 -22.47 -36.46
CA ILE A 345 49.19 -21.05 -36.73
C ILE A 345 47.84 -20.38 -37.00
N VAL A 346 47.55 -19.33 -36.23
CA VAL A 346 46.34 -18.52 -36.38
C VAL A 346 46.75 -17.13 -36.83
N ILE A 347 46.25 -16.70 -37.98
CA ILE A 347 46.47 -15.35 -38.53
C ILE A 347 45.10 -14.67 -38.66
N PRO A 348 44.73 -13.82 -37.68
CA PRO A 348 43.43 -13.17 -37.68
C PRO A 348 43.20 -12.19 -38.83
N ASP A 349 44.27 -11.53 -39.31
CA ASP A 349 44.24 -10.68 -40.51
C ASP A 349 45.52 -10.88 -41.33
N ALA A 350 45.43 -11.68 -42.39
CA ALA A 350 46.58 -12.03 -43.23
C ALA A 350 47.04 -10.86 -44.13
N ARG A 351 46.20 -9.85 -44.33
CA ARG A 351 46.56 -8.65 -45.11
C ARG A 351 47.66 -7.80 -44.44
N ARG A 352 47.79 -7.89 -43.11
CA ARG A 352 48.85 -7.19 -42.37
C ARG A 352 50.22 -7.87 -42.49
N ASN A 353 50.25 -9.17 -42.77
CA ASN A 353 51.46 -9.99 -42.74
C ASN A 353 51.91 -10.48 -44.12
N ALA A 354 51.07 -10.34 -45.16
CA ALA A 354 51.41 -10.58 -46.56
C ALA A 354 52.25 -9.40 -47.12
N GLY A 355 53.50 -9.28 -46.66
CA GLY A 355 54.39 -8.18 -47.08
C GLY A 355 54.90 -8.32 -48.52
N GLY A 356 54.64 -7.30 -49.34
CA GLY A 356 55.49 -6.91 -50.49
C GLY A 356 54.91 -7.11 -51.90
N ASN A 357 54.57 -5.97 -52.55
CA ASN A 357 54.40 -5.69 -53.98
C ASN A 357 54.01 -6.85 -54.95
N GLY A 358 52.76 -6.78 -55.43
CA GLY A 358 52.34 -7.37 -56.70
C GLY A 358 51.40 -8.56 -56.59
N ALA A 359 50.09 -8.26 -56.50
CA ALA A 359 48.98 -9.09 -56.96
C ALA A 359 48.96 -10.59 -56.59
N GLU A 360 48.60 -10.91 -55.34
CA GLU A 360 47.75 -12.07 -55.05
C GLU A 360 46.70 -11.69 -54.02
N THR A 361 45.42 -11.94 -54.34
CA THR A 361 44.28 -11.70 -53.47
C THR A 361 44.27 -12.72 -52.32
N GLY A 362 45.13 -12.51 -51.32
CA GLY A 362 45.26 -13.41 -50.16
C GLY A 362 44.01 -13.40 -49.27
N PRO A 363 43.77 -14.48 -48.49
CA PRO A 363 42.61 -14.57 -47.62
C PRO A 363 42.64 -13.51 -46.51
N ARG A 364 41.48 -13.12 -45.98
CA ARG A 364 41.35 -12.16 -44.89
C ARG A 364 41.83 -12.77 -43.57
N ALA A 365 41.43 -14.00 -43.27
CA ALA A 365 41.86 -14.73 -42.08
C ALA A 365 42.30 -16.13 -42.47
N LEU A 366 43.31 -16.65 -41.77
CA LEU A 366 43.94 -17.93 -42.07
C LEU A 366 44.20 -18.71 -40.78
N LEU A 367 43.75 -19.95 -40.74
CA LEU A 367 44.05 -20.90 -39.67
C LEU A 367 44.68 -22.14 -40.32
N VAL A 368 45.87 -22.48 -39.86
CA VAL A 368 46.66 -23.60 -40.39
C VAL A 368 46.96 -24.56 -39.26
N VAL A 369 46.47 -25.80 -39.37
CA VAL A 369 46.53 -26.81 -38.30
C VAL A 369 47.36 -28.01 -38.77
N PRO A 370 48.35 -28.48 -38.01
CA PRO A 370 49.12 -29.66 -38.38
C PRO A 370 48.27 -30.91 -38.17
N MET A 371 48.29 -31.81 -39.14
CA MET A 371 47.69 -33.13 -39.02
C MET A 371 48.76 -34.10 -38.51
N LEU A 372 48.59 -34.57 -37.28
CA LEU A 372 49.55 -35.45 -36.62
C LEU A 372 48.99 -36.87 -36.52
N VAL A 373 49.79 -37.87 -36.91
CA VAL A 373 49.53 -39.28 -36.64
C VAL A 373 50.63 -39.78 -35.72
N GLN A 374 50.28 -40.29 -34.53
CA GLN A 374 51.25 -40.79 -33.55
C GLN A 374 52.40 -39.79 -33.23
N ARG A 375 52.11 -38.48 -33.23
CA ARG A 375 53.06 -37.34 -33.03
C ARG A 375 53.98 -37.01 -34.21
N GLU A 376 53.81 -37.67 -35.36
CA GLU A 376 54.48 -37.31 -36.60
C GLU A 376 53.55 -36.50 -37.52
N PRO A 377 54.03 -35.42 -38.15
CA PRO A 377 53.20 -34.62 -39.04
C PRO A 377 53.00 -35.35 -40.37
N LEU A 378 51.74 -35.71 -40.65
CA LEU A 378 51.32 -36.32 -41.92
C LEU A 378 51.04 -35.25 -42.98
N GLY A 379 50.65 -34.05 -42.55
CA GLY A 379 50.25 -32.97 -43.43
C GLY A 379 49.72 -31.76 -42.66
N VAL A 380 49.05 -30.86 -43.37
CA VAL A 380 48.52 -29.61 -42.84
C VAL A 380 47.12 -29.37 -43.40
N LEU A 381 46.20 -28.97 -42.52
CA LEU A 381 44.87 -28.48 -42.88
C LEU A 381 44.87 -26.95 -42.81
N GLU A 382 44.55 -26.32 -43.92
CA GLU A 382 44.39 -24.88 -44.03
C GLU A 382 42.91 -24.51 -44.14
N LEU A 383 42.50 -23.56 -43.32
CA LEU A 383 41.15 -22.99 -43.26
C LEU A 383 41.28 -21.50 -43.52
N ALA A 384 40.65 -21.00 -44.57
CA ALA A 384 40.77 -19.61 -44.96
C ALA A 384 39.39 -18.95 -45.13
N HIS A 385 39.35 -17.66 -44.82
CA HIS A 385 38.20 -16.82 -45.09
C HIS A 385 38.58 -15.79 -46.14
N GLU A 386 38.12 -16.01 -47.37
CA GLU A 386 38.31 -15.13 -48.51
C GLU A 386 37.12 -14.15 -48.52
N THR A 387 37.31 -12.91 -48.07
CA THR A 387 36.34 -11.80 -48.17
C THR A 387 37.00 -10.47 -48.40
#